data_AF-A0AA94EE48-F1
#
_entry.id   AF-A0AA94EE48-F1
#
_cell.length_a   1.000
_cell.length_b   1.000
_cell.length_c   1.000
_cell.angle_alpha   90.00
_cell.angle_beta   90.00
_cell.angle_gamma   90.00
#
_symmetry.space_group_name_H-M   'P 1'
#
loop_
_entity.id
_entity.type
_entity.pdbx_description
1 polymer ?
#
loop_
_entity_poly.entity_id
_entity_poly.type
_entity_poly.pdbx_seq_one_letter_code
_entity_poly.pdbx_strand_id
1 'polypeptide(L)'
;MKNEIDFRLILDAYEKIHEHGEAKQGKHVLDGITAFTDHDGYTVFLEGHGVKLRLEFHNKYHLDYEKGDQLDKFIRALKNISEGYETPGLERG
;
A
#
# COMPACT_ATOMS: atom_id res chain seq x y z
N MET A 1 1.17 14.62 17.05
CA MET A 1 1.79 14.63 15.72
C MET A 1 2.35 13.24 15.47
N LYS A 2 1.69 12.43 14.64
CA LYS A 2 2.14 11.09 14.27
C LYS A 2 1.73 10.82 12.83
N ASN A 3 2.54 11.32 11.90
CA ASN A 3 2.52 10.86 10.51
C ASN A 3 3.32 9.56 10.39
N GLU A 4 3.07 8.61 11.29
CA GLU A 4 3.51 7.23 11.13
C GLU A 4 2.42 6.59 10.29
N ILE A 5 2.67 6.35 8.99
CA ILE A 5 1.75 5.52 8.23
C ILE A 5 1.75 4.16 8.94
N ASP A 6 0.59 3.74 9.43
CA ASP A 6 0.45 2.44 10.07
C ASP A 6 0.87 1.36 9.07
N PHE A 7 1.92 0.61 9.40
CA PHE A 7 2.36 -0.54 8.61
C PHE A 7 1.21 -1.53 8.38
N ARG A 8 0.25 -1.60 9.32
CA ARG A 8 -1.00 -2.37 9.17
C ARG A 8 -1.83 -1.90 7.98
N LEU A 9 -1.96 -0.59 7.76
CA LEU A 9 -2.69 -0.05 6.61
C LEU A 9 -2.00 -0.42 5.30
N ILE A 10 -0.67 -0.35 5.27
CA ILE A 10 0.15 -0.71 4.10
C ILE A 10 -0.04 -2.19 3.76
N LEU A 11 0.06 -3.06 4.77
CA LEU A 11 -0.11 -4.51 4.60
C LEU A 11 -1.53 -4.88 4.19
N ASP A 12 -2.54 -4.34 4.86
CA ASP A 12 -3.94 -4.61 4.56
C ASP A 12 -4.30 -4.14 3.14
N ALA A 13 -3.88 -2.92 2.76
CA ALA A 13 -4.05 -2.45 1.39
C ALA A 13 -3.29 -3.33 0.38
N TYR A 14 -2.06 -3.75 0.68
CA TYR A 14 -1.29 -4.66 -0.18
C TYR A 14 -2.01 -5.98 -0.39
N GLU A 15 -2.51 -6.62 0.67
CA GLU A 15 -3.25 -7.88 0.58
C GLU A 15 -4.50 -7.70 -0.29
N LYS A 16 -5.24 -6.60 -0.12
CA LYS A 16 -6.40 -6.29 -0.95
C LYS A 16 -6.08 -6.02 -2.40
N ILE A 17 -5.01 -5.28 -2.69
CA ILE A 17 -4.55 -5.09 -4.06
C ILE A 17 -4.12 -6.44 -4.65
N HIS A 18 -3.49 -7.30 -3.86
CA HIS A 18 -3.06 -8.61 -4.33
C HIS A 18 -4.24 -9.56 -4.61
N GLU A 19 -5.25 -9.59 -3.73
CA GLU A 19 -6.44 -10.45 -3.83
C GLU A 19 -7.47 -9.95 -4.86
N HIS A 20 -7.75 -8.64 -4.89
CA HIS A 20 -8.80 -8.05 -5.72
C HIS A 20 -8.27 -7.31 -6.94
N GLY A 21 -6.98 -6.97 -6.96
CA GLY A 21 -6.35 -6.25 -8.06
C GLY A 21 -6.05 -7.12 -9.27
N GLU A 22 -5.87 -6.45 -10.40
CA GLU A 22 -5.53 -7.10 -11.65
C GLU A 22 -4.05 -7.48 -11.68
N ALA A 23 -3.76 -8.78 -11.70
CA ALA A 23 -2.39 -9.30 -11.80
C ALA A 23 -1.81 -9.03 -13.20
N LYS A 24 -0.77 -8.20 -13.27
CA LYS A 24 -0.03 -7.82 -14.47
C LYS A 24 1.46 -8.03 -14.27
N GLN A 25 2.02 -9.03 -14.96
CA GLN A 25 3.49 -9.22 -15.06
C GLN A 25 4.20 -9.25 -13.69
N GLY A 26 3.61 -9.94 -12.70
CA GLY A 26 4.17 -10.02 -11.34
C GLY A 26 3.90 -8.81 -10.45
N LYS A 27 3.04 -7.89 -10.89
CA LYS A 27 2.51 -6.78 -10.08
C LYS A 27 0.99 -6.85 -10.04
N HIS A 28 0.38 -6.30 -9.01
CA HIS A 28 -1.06 -6.23 -8.86
C HIS A 28 -1.49 -4.78 -8.90
N VAL A 29 -2.53 -4.46 -9.66
CA VAL A 29 -3.03 -3.09 -9.80
C VAL A 29 -4.47 -3.01 -9.36
N LEU A 30 -4.77 -2.16 -8.37
CA LEU A 30 -6.13 -1.90 -7.89
C LEU A 30 -6.30 -0.41 -7.60
N ASP A 31 -7.38 0.18 -8.09
CA ASP A 31 -7.73 1.60 -7.88
C ASP A 31 -6.61 2.60 -8.25
N GLY A 32 -5.75 2.24 -9.22
CA GLY A 32 -4.60 3.06 -9.63
C GLY A 32 -3.36 2.93 -8.73
N ILE A 33 -3.40 2.06 -7.72
CA ILE A 33 -2.25 1.67 -6.91
C ILE A 33 -1.68 0.36 -7.45
N THR A 34 -0.37 0.36 -7.70
CA THR A 34 0.38 -0.83 -8.10
C THR A 34 1.13 -1.38 -6.90
N ALA A 35 0.83 -2.63 -6.54
CA ALA A 35 1.48 -3.38 -5.48
C ALA A 35 2.37 -4.48 -6.06
N PHE A 36 3.58 -4.62 -5.54
CA PHE A 36 4.49 -5.71 -5.89
C PHE A 36 5.53 -5.92 -4.80
N THR A 37 6.17 -7.07 -4.81
CA THR A 37 7.25 -7.42 -3.88
C THR A 37 8.58 -7.58 -4.60
N ASP A 38 9.67 -7.50 -3.83
CA ASP A 38 10.98 -7.91 -4.33
C ASP A 38 11.02 -9.43 -4.60
N HIS A 39 12.05 -9.90 -5.30
CA HIS A 39 12.28 -11.31 -5.62
C HIS A 39 12.27 -12.22 -4.38
N ASP A 40 12.78 -11.72 -3.25
CA ASP A 40 12.84 -12.46 -1.98
C ASP A 40 11.56 -12.33 -1.14
N GLY A 41 10.60 -11.48 -1.55
CA GLY A 41 9.30 -11.32 -0.88
C GLY A 41 9.30 -10.49 0.41
N TYR A 42 10.45 -10.10 0.94
CA TYR A 42 10.54 -9.34 2.20
C TYR A 42 10.27 -7.84 2.06
N THR A 43 10.37 -7.29 0.85
CA THR A 43 10.15 -5.86 0.62
C THR A 43 8.88 -5.67 -0.20
N VAL A 44 7.94 -4.90 0.35
CA VAL A 44 6.68 -4.55 -0.32
C VAL A 44 6.83 -3.17 -0.94
N PHE A 45 6.37 -3.02 -2.17
CA PHE A 45 6.35 -1.77 -2.92
C PHE A 45 4.93 -1.44 -3.31
N LEU A 46 4.52 -0.21 -2.99
CA LEU A 46 3.26 0.37 -3.41
C LEU A 46 3.54 1.66 -4.17
N GLU A 47 3.08 1.76 -5.41
CA GLU A 47 3.28 2.92 -6.26
C GLU A 47 1.92 3.43 -6.77
N GLY A 48 1.67 4.74 -6.66
CA GLY A 48 0.43 5.34 -7.14
C GLY A 48 0.39 6.85 -6.95
N HIS A 49 -0.35 7.57 -7.80
CA HIS A 49 -0.50 9.03 -7.74
C HIS A 49 0.83 9.85 -7.72
N GLY A 50 1.93 9.26 -8.18
CA GLY A 50 3.28 9.87 -8.12
C GLY A 50 3.98 9.73 -6.76
N VAL A 51 3.50 8.82 -5.92
CA VAL A 51 4.11 8.42 -4.65
C VAL A 51 4.63 6.99 -4.80
N LYS A 52 5.82 6.75 -4.24
CA LYS A 52 6.40 5.41 -4.11
C LYS A 52 6.63 5.12 -2.64
N LEU A 53 5.98 4.09 -2.16
CA LEU A 53 6.16 3.56 -0.82
C LEU A 53 6.92 2.24 -0.93
N ARG A 54 8.02 2.14 -0.20
CA ARG A 54 8.73 0.88 0.04
C ARG A 54 8.62 0.55 1.52
N LEU A 55 8.10 -0.62 1.86
CA LEU A 55 8.12 -1.17 3.20
C LEU A 55 9.18 -2.27 3.27
N GLU A 56 10.20 -2.06 4.09
CA GLU A 56 11.28 -3.00 4.36
C GLU A 56 11.00 -3.77 5.65
N PHE A 57 11.61 -4.96 5.76
CA PHE A 57 11.62 -5.72 7.00
C PHE A 57 12.22 -4.89 8.16
N HIS A 58 11.66 -5.01 9.38
CA HIS A 58 11.92 -4.17 10.56
C HIS A 58 11.17 -2.83 10.66
N ASN A 59 9.94 -2.75 10.13
CA ASN A 59 9.06 -1.57 10.27
C ASN A 59 9.66 -0.27 9.71
N LYS A 60 10.59 -0.38 8.76
CA LYS A 60 11.11 0.78 8.04
C LYS A 60 10.33 0.95 6.77
N TYR A 61 9.81 2.14 6.55
CA TYR A 61 9.22 2.50 5.27
C TYR A 61 9.90 3.74 4.71
N HIS A 62 10.01 3.78 3.39
CA HIS A 62 10.48 4.90 2.61
C HIS A 62 9.34 5.41 1.74
N LEU A 63 9.09 6.72 1.83
CA LEU A 63 8.13 7.43 0.99
C LEU A 63 8.90 8.38 0.08
N ASP A 64 8.72 8.21 -1.21
CA ASP A 64 9.24 9.10 -2.24
C ASP A 64 8.06 9.79 -2.92
N TYR A 65 7.99 11.12 -2.80
CA TYR A 65 6.97 11.96 -3.41
C TYR A 65 7.49 13.39 -3.60
N GLU A 66 7.05 14.08 -4.64
CA GLU A 66 7.46 15.46 -4.91
C GLU A 66 6.58 16.49 -4.19
N LYS A 67 5.29 16.20 -4.04
CA LYS A 67 4.30 17.13 -3.47
C LYS A 67 3.47 16.46 -2.38
N GLY A 68 3.19 17.20 -1.30
CA GLY A 68 2.32 16.71 -0.23
C GLY A 68 0.91 16.32 -0.67
N ASP A 69 0.38 16.96 -1.72
CA ASP A 69 -0.91 16.60 -2.34
C ASP A 69 -0.91 15.19 -2.96
N GLN A 70 0.23 14.75 -3.52
CA GLN A 70 0.36 13.38 -4.04
C GLN A 70 0.30 12.37 -2.90
N LEU A 71 1.00 12.66 -1.79
CA LEU A 71 0.95 11.84 -0.59
C LEU A 71 -0.48 11.73 -0.06
N ASP A 72 -1.20 12.85 0.09
CA ASP A 72 -2.58 12.84 0.58
C ASP A 72 -3.49 11.94 -0.28
N LYS A 73 -3.43 12.10 -1.61
CA LYS A 73 -4.18 11.27 -2.55
C LYS A 73 -3.83 9.79 -2.44
N PHE A 74 -2.54 9.47 -2.32
CA PHE A 74 -2.08 8.10 -2.16
C PHE A 74 -2.57 7.46 -0.85
N ILE A 75 -2.44 8.16 0.28
CA ILE A 75 -2.94 7.68 1.57
C ILE A 75 -4.45 7.47 1.53
N ARG A 76 -5.19 8.39 0.92
CA ARG A 76 -6.63 8.26 0.74
C ARG A 76 -7.01 7.04 -0.09
N ALA A 77 -6.27 6.77 -1.16
CA ALA A 77 -6.47 5.56 -1.98
C ALA A 77 -6.20 4.28 -1.18
N LEU A 78 -5.09 4.21 -0.43
CA LEU A 78 -4.79 3.07 0.43
C LEU A 78 -5.87 2.81 1.48
N LYS A 79 -6.37 3.88 2.13
CA LYS A 79 -7.50 3.77 3.06
C LYS A 79 -8.76 3.28 2.37
N ASN A 80 -9.08 3.84 1.20
CA ASN A 80 -10.25 3.40 0.44
C ASN A 80 -10.16 1.91 0.07
N ILE A 81 -8.98 1.41 -0.28
CA ILE A 81 -8.77 -0.01 -0.56
C ILE A 81 -8.88 -0.86 0.70
N SER A 82 -8.25 -0.43 1.80
CA SER A 82 -8.30 -1.15 3.08
C SER A 82 -9.71 -1.17 3.71
N GLU A 83 -10.49 -0.12 3.53
CA GLU A 83 -11.84 0.00 4.11
C GLU A 83 -12.94 -0.49 3.16
N GLY A 84 -12.80 -0.24 1.86
CA GLY A 84 -13.81 -0.54 0.85
C GLY A 84 -13.86 -2.01 0.43
N TYR A 85 -12.81 -2.76 0.74
CA TYR A 85 -12.75 -4.21 0.52
C TYR A 85 -12.65 -4.85 1.90
N GLU A 86 -13.77 -5.12 2.56
CA GLU A 86 -13.77 -5.73 3.89
C GLU A 86 -12.92 -7.01 3.90
N THR A 87 -11.84 -7.06 4.69
CA THR A 87 -11.11 -8.30 5.01
C THR A 87 -11.89 -8.98 6.12
N PRO A 88 -12.61 -10.09 5.88
CA PRO A 88 -13.24 -10.85 6.95
C PRO A 88 -12.13 -11.52 7.76
N GLY A 89 -11.52 -10.81 8.72
CA GLY A 89 -10.48 -11.39 9.57
C GLY A 89 -9.57 -10.44 10.33
N LEU A 90 -9.52 -9.14 10.00
CA LEU A 90 -8.69 -8.19 10.76
C LEU A 90 -9.56 -7.44 11.78
N GLU A 91 -9.64 -7.95 13.00
CA GLU A 91 -10.31 -7.27 14.12
C GLU A 91 -9.61 -5.91 14.36
N ARG A 92 -10.26 -4.83 13.94
CA ARG A 92 -9.82 -3.45 14.22
C ARG A 92 -10.17 -3.11 15.67
N GLY A 93 -9.28 -3.47 16.59
CA GLY A 93 -9.33 -3.11 18.02
C GLY A 93 -8.80 -1.71 18.32
#